data_AF-A0A659UHG5-F1
#
_entry.id   AF-A0A659UHG5-F1
#
_cell.length_a   1.000
_cell.length_b   1.000
_cell.length_c   1.000
_cell.angle_alpha   90.00
_cell.angle_beta   90.00
_cell.angle_gamma   90.00
#
_symmetry.space_group_name_H-M   'P 1'
#
loop_
_entity.id
_entity.type
_entity.pdbx_description
1 polymer ?
#
loop_
_entity_poly.entity_id
_entity_poly.type
_entity_poly.pdbx_seq_one_letter_code
_entity_poly.pdbx_strand_id
1 'polypeptide(L)'
;LVKYEFIRMPDSTGFGDYTETGQVIPVRHKGQHGGYVHSMYLDDDAPIAGGRELWGFPKKLANPKIVHEGEVIVGTLHYGSVLCATGTMGYKHREADHDQVLASLAAPNFLIKIIPHVDGNPRICELVR
;
A
#
# COMPACT_ATOMS: atom_id res chain seq x y z
N LEU A 1 -11.06 -10.26 -7.36
CA LEU A 1 -11.15 -9.58 -6.06
C LEU A 1 -9.94 -8.64 -5.94
N VAL A 2 -10.13 -7.41 -5.48
CA VAL A 2 -9.03 -6.46 -5.16
C VAL A 2 -9.09 -6.18 -3.66
N LYS A 3 -7.93 -6.16 -2.98
CA LYS A 3 -7.83 -5.70 -1.60
C LYS A 3 -7.47 -4.22 -1.63
N TYR A 4 -8.42 -3.37 -1.26
CA TYR A 4 -8.16 -1.93 -1.08
C TYR A 4 -7.81 -1.67 0.39
N GLU A 5 -6.75 -0.93 0.65
CA GLU A 5 -6.22 -0.74 2.01
C GLU A 5 -6.04 0.73 2.39
N PHE A 6 -6.15 1.01 3.69
CA PHE A 6 -5.79 2.26 4.33
C PHE A 6 -4.92 1.92 5.54
N ILE A 7 -3.74 2.52 5.64
CA ILE A 7 -2.73 2.18 6.64
C ILE A 7 -2.22 3.47 7.27
N ARG A 8 -2.25 3.53 8.60
CA ARG A 8 -1.64 4.61 9.37
C ARG A 8 -0.30 4.15 9.90
N MET A 9 0.76 4.88 9.58
CA MET A 9 2.14 4.61 9.99
C MET A 9 2.66 5.75 10.88
N PRO A 10 2.26 5.82 12.16
CA PRO A 10 2.55 6.98 13.02
C PRO A 10 3.98 7.00 13.59
N ASP A 11 4.71 5.90 13.49
CA ASP A 11 6.07 5.77 14.02
C ASP A 11 6.91 4.85 13.13
N SER A 12 7.47 5.41 12.06
CA SER A 12 8.31 4.68 11.10
C SER A 12 9.75 5.17 11.20
N THR A 13 10.66 4.33 11.70
CA THR A 13 12.08 4.68 11.82
C THR A 13 12.67 5.14 10.48
N GLY A 14 13.22 6.35 10.45
CA GLY A 14 13.83 6.95 9.24
C GLY A 14 12.85 7.54 8.23
N PHE A 15 11.54 7.30 8.37
CA PHE A 15 10.50 7.85 7.49
C PHE A 15 9.51 8.77 8.20
N GLY A 16 9.40 8.70 9.53
CA GLY A 16 8.53 9.58 10.31
C GLY A 16 7.09 9.06 10.43
N ASP A 17 6.14 9.98 10.28
CA ASP A 17 4.72 9.79 10.55
C ASP A 17 3.94 10.08 9.25
N TYR A 18 3.27 9.06 8.70
CA TYR A 18 2.53 9.20 7.43
C TYR A 18 1.31 8.26 7.35
N THR A 19 0.52 8.45 6.29
CA THR A 19 -0.61 7.57 5.93
C THR A 19 -0.41 7.04 4.51
N GLU A 20 -0.81 5.78 4.30
CA GLU A 20 -0.72 5.10 3.01
C GLU A 20 -2.08 4.47 2.64
N THR A 21 -2.38 4.43 1.36
CA THR A 21 -3.54 3.69 0.83
C THR A 21 -3.24 3.14 -0.55
N GLY A 22 -3.86 2.03 -0.91
CA GLY A 22 -3.53 1.38 -2.17
C GLY A 22 -4.39 0.18 -2.52
N GLN A 23 -3.97 -0.48 -3.59
CA GLN A 23 -4.61 -1.68 -4.11
C GLN A 23 -3.60 -2.82 -4.15
N VAL A 24 -3.97 -3.94 -3.55
CA VAL A 24 -3.24 -5.21 -3.61
C VAL A 24 -4.12 -6.26 -4.27
N ILE A 25 -3.60 -6.94 -5.28
CA ILE A 25 -4.31 -7.96 -6.06
C ILE A 25 -3.77 -9.33 -5.66
N PRO A 26 -4.60 -10.26 -5.16
CA PRO A 26 -4.17 -11.64 -4.93
C PRO A 26 -3.71 -12.30 -6.23
N VAL A 27 -2.49 -12.84 -6.23
CA VAL A 27 -1.87 -13.46 -7.41
C VAL A 27 -1.24 -14.80 -7.05
N ARG A 28 -0.82 -15.54 -8.08
CA ARG A 28 0.02 -16.74 -7.94
C ARG A 28 1.23 -16.60 -8.86
N HIS A 29 2.43 -16.71 -8.30
CA HIS A 29 3.68 -16.71 -9.06
C HIS A 29 4.47 -17.99 -8.73
N LYS A 30 4.85 -18.77 -9.76
CA LYS A 30 5.57 -20.04 -9.61
C LYS A 30 4.95 -20.99 -8.57
N GLY A 31 3.62 -21.11 -8.59
CA GLY A 31 2.86 -21.95 -7.66
C GLY A 31 2.60 -21.34 -6.29
N GLN A 32 3.20 -20.21 -5.94
CA GLN A 32 3.02 -19.57 -4.64
C GLN A 32 2.00 -18.43 -4.68
N HIS A 33 1.05 -18.47 -3.74
CA HIS A 33 0.09 -17.39 -3.52
C HIS A 33 0.72 -16.20 -2.81
N GLY A 34 0.34 -14.99 -3.21
CA GLY A 34 0.80 -13.74 -2.61
C GLY A 34 -0.02 -12.54 -3.08
N GLY A 35 0.43 -11.33 -2.73
CA GLY A 35 -0.17 -10.07 -3.16
C GLY A 35 0.70 -9.36 -4.19
N TYR A 36 0.14 -8.97 -5.33
CA TYR A 36 0.77 -7.99 -6.22
C TYR A 36 0.34 -6.59 -5.79
N VAL A 37 1.31 -5.76 -5.40
CA VAL A 37 1.02 -4.37 -5.03
C VAL A 37 0.83 -3.57 -6.31
N HIS A 38 -0.40 -3.17 -6.60
CA HIS A 38 -0.77 -2.57 -7.87
C HIS A 38 -0.53 -1.06 -7.89
N SER A 39 -0.92 -0.36 -6.82
CA SER A 39 -0.81 1.08 -6.68
C SER A 39 -0.80 1.48 -5.21
N MET A 40 0.02 2.47 -4.85
CA MET A 40 0.14 2.99 -3.49
C MET A 40 0.22 4.52 -3.51
N TYR A 41 -0.41 5.16 -2.53
CA TYR A 41 -0.52 6.61 -2.40
C TYR A 41 -0.21 7.02 -0.96
N LEU A 42 0.75 7.93 -0.78
CA LEU A 42 1.25 8.37 0.52
C LEU A 42 1.33 9.88 0.59
N ASP A 43 1.37 10.44 1.80
CA ASP A 43 1.54 11.86 2.10
C ASP A 43 2.96 12.26 2.53
N ASP A 44 3.95 11.38 2.41
CA ASP A 44 5.36 11.65 2.74
C ASP A 44 6.32 11.17 1.63
N ASP A 45 7.24 12.05 1.23
CA ASP A 45 8.22 11.81 0.16
C ASP A 45 9.30 10.77 0.53
N ALA A 46 9.75 10.73 1.78
CA ALA A 46 10.83 9.83 2.20
C ALA A 46 10.48 8.34 2.00
N PRO A 47 9.31 7.83 2.47
CA PRO A 47 8.89 6.46 2.20
C PRO A 47 8.47 6.22 0.75
N ILE A 48 8.14 7.26 -0.02
CA ILE A 48 7.91 7.16 -1.47
C ILE A 48 9.23 6.87 -2.19
N ALA A 49 10.25 7.71 -1.99
CA ALA A 49 11.56 7.56 -2.62
C ALA A 49 12.19 6.21 -2.25
N GLY A 50 12.32 5.92 -0.95
CA GLY A 50 12.88 4.66 -0.48
C GLY A 50 12.09 3.44 -0.98
N GLY A 51 10.76 3.50 -0.93
CA GLY A 51 9.87 2.46 -1.44
C GLY A 51 10.12 2.12 -2.91
N ARG A 52 10.23 3.15 -3.76
CA ARG A 52 10.41 3.02 -5.21
C ARG A 52 11.81 2.57 -5.57
N GLU A 53 12.83 3.19 -4.97
CA GLU A 53 14.23 3.03 -5.37
C GLU A 53 14.86 1.75 -4.82
N LEU A 54 14.46 1.31 -3.62
CA LEU A 54 14.96 0.08 -3.00
C LEU A 54 14.18 -1.15 -3.47
N TRP A 55 12.86 -1.17 -3.24
CA TRP A 55 12.05 -2.38 -3.45
C TRP A 55 11.19 -2.36 -4.72
N GLY A 56 10.89 -1.18 -5.28
CA GLY A 56 10.00 -1.06 -6.43
C GLY A 56 8.52 -0.94 -6.08
N PHE A 57 8.18 -0.41 -4.90
CA PHE A 57 6.79 -0.08 -4.59
C PHE A 57 6.24 0.97 -5.56
N PRO A 58 5.02 0.82 -6.11
CA PRO A 58 4.42 1.74 -7.10
C PRO A 58 3.82 2.99 -6.43
N LYS A 59 4.62 3.68 -5.61
CA LYS A 59 4.18 4.80 -4.78
C LYS A 59 4.05 6.10 -5.57
N LYS A 60 3.04 6.90 -5.21
CA LYS A 60 2.79 8.28 -5.65
C LYS A 60 2.40 9.17 -4.46
N LEU A 61 2.70 10.46 -4.55
CA LEU A 61 2.29 11.45 -3.55
C LEU A 61 0.79 11.76 -3.70
N ALA A 62 0.05 11.72 -2.60
CA ALA A 62 -1.36 12.07 -2.49
C ALA A 62 -1.74 12.38 -1.03
N ASN A 63 -3.03 12.57 -0.75
CA ASN A 63 -3.53 12.87 0.60
C ASN A 63 -4.49 11.78 1.10
N PRO A 64 -3.97 10.61 1.52
CA PRO A 64 -4.76 9.62 2.22
C PRO A 64 -5.05 10.03 3.66
N LYS A 65 -6.19 9.60 4.19
CA LYS A 65 -6.55 9.75 5.61
C LYS A 65 -7.26 8.51 6.11
N ILE A 66 -7.05 8.16 7.37
CA ILE A 66 -7.88 7.21 8.11
C ILE A 66 -8.21 7.81 9.48
N VAL A 67 -9.50 7.86 9.80
CA VAL A 67 -10.01 8.52 11.01
C VAL A 67 -11.11 7.67 11.64
N HIS A 68 -11.31 7.87 12.94
CA HIS A 68 -12.43 7.31 13.69
C HIS A 68 -13.48 8.40 13.90
N GLU A 69 -14.67 8.21 13.34
CA GLU A 69 -15.78 9.16 13.41
C GLU A 69 -17.01 8.48 14.02
N GLY A 70 -17.33 8.81 15.27
CA GLY A 70 -18.46 8.18 15.98
C GLY A 70 -18.26 6.67 16.14
N GLU A 71 -19.05 5.87 15.42
CA GLU A 71 -19.01 4.40 15.44
C GLU A 71 -18.38 3.78 14.18
N VAL A 72 -17.77 4.60 13.30
CA VAL A 72 -17.19 4.15 12.03
C VAL A 72 -15.73 4.56 11.88
N ILE A 73 -14.93 3.67 11.29
CA ILE A 73 -13.64 4.03 10.69
C ILE A 73 -13.90 4.49 9.26
N VAL A 74 -13.33 5.64 8.91
CA VAL A 74 -13.43 6.24 7.58
C VAL A 74 -12.04 6.38 6.99
N GLY A 75 -11.84 5.80 5.80
CA GLY A 75 -10.65 5.98 4.97
C GLY A 75 -11.00 6.83 3.75
N THR A 76 -10.15 7.81 3.41
CA THR A 76 -10.30 8.60 2.18
C THR A 76 -8.96 8.75 1.46
N LEU A 77 -9.01 8.83 0.13
CA LEU A 77 -7.88 9.19 -0.73
C LEU A 77 -8.27 10.40 -1.57
N HIS A 78 -7.55 11.51 -1.40
CA HIS A 78 -7.59 12.62 -2.34
C HIS A 78 -6.32 12.66 -3.19
N TYR A 79 -6.47 12.72 -4.51
CA TYR A 79 -5.36 13.01 -5.43
C TYR A 79 -5.48 14.46 -5.91
N GLY A 80 -4.64 15.34 -5.37
CA GLY A 80 -4.89 16.78 -5.45
C GLY A 80 -6.21 17.13 -4.73
N SER A 81 -7.11 17.85 -5.40
CA SER A 81 -8.43 18.20 -4.87
C SER A 81 -9.52 17.14 -5.10
N VAL A 82 -9.21 16.07 -5.84
CA VAL A 82 -10.23 15.09 -6.27
C VAL A 82 -10.29 13.94 -5.27
N LEU A 83 -11.49 13.65 -4.74
CA LEU A 83 -11.75 12.43 -3.97
C LEU A 83 -11.75 11.21 -4.91
N CYS A 84 -10.78 10.32 -4.74
CA CYS A 84 -10.62 9.14 -5.58
C CYS A 84 -11.15 7.86 -4.93
N ALA A 85 -11.09 7.76 -3.60
CA ALA A 85 -11.62 6.61 -2.87
C ALA A 85 -12.16 7.01 -1.49
N THR A 86 -13.23 6.35 -1.09
CA THR A 86 -13.79 6.38 0.26
C THR A 86 -14.10 4.95 0.69
N GLY A 87 -13.68 4.57 1.89
CA GLY A 87 -14.04 3.29 2.52
C GLY A 87 -14.53 3.52 3.94
N THR A 88 -15.48 2.72 4.39
CA THR A 88 -16.01 2.77 5.76
C THR A 88 -16.12 1.37 6.36
N MET A 89 -15.98 1.28 7.68
CA MET A 89 -16.16 0.05 8.45
C MET A 89 -16.71 0.39 9.83
N GLY A 90 -17.68 -0.40 10.33
CA GLY A 90 -18.12 -0.29 11.72
C GLY A 90 -16.99 -0.57 12.70
N TYR A 91 -16.91 0.18 13.79
CA TYR A 91 -15.77 0.11 14.70
C TYR A 91 -15.81 -1.16 15.55
N LYS A 92 -14.91 -2.11 15.24
CA LYS A 92 -14.64 -3.32 16.06
C LYS A 92 -15.86 -4.17 16.40
N HIS A 93 -16.80 -4.33 15.47
CA HIS A 93 -18.01 -5.15 15.68
C HIS A 93 -17.71 -6.62 16.01
N ARG A 94 -16.64 -7.19 15.45
CA ARG A 94 -16.21 -8.57 15.67
C ARG A 94 -14.69 -8.64 15.71
N GLU A 95 -14.18 -9.45 16.62
CA GLU A 95 -12.75 -9.78 16.64
C GLU A 95 -12.40 -10.63 15.42
N ALA A 96 -11.25 -10.33 14.81
CA ALA A 96 -10.69 -11.15 13.74
C ALA A 96 -9.94 -12.34 14.34
N ASP A 97 -9.93 -13.47 13.64
CA ASP A 97 -9.09 -14.61 13.98
C ASP A 97 -7.62 -14.22 13.86
N HIS A 98 -6.92 -14.21 15.00
CA HIS A 98 -5.54 -13.77 15.10
C HIS A 98 -4.59 -14.57 14.21
N ASP A 99 -4.76 -15.90 14.16
CA ASP A 99 -3.85 -16.79 13.43
C ASP A 99 -4.06 -16.65 11.92
N GLN A 100 -5.30 -16.44 11.48
CA GLN A 100 -5.60 -16.14 10.09
C GLN A 100 -5.02 -14.80 9.65
N VAL A 101 -5.11 -13.76 10.49
CA VAL A 101 -4.50 -12.45 10.20
C VAL A 101 -2.99 -12.60 10.09
N LEU A 102 -2.34 -13.27 11.05
CA LEU A 102 -0.90 -13.49 11.04
C LEU A 102 -0.43 -14.26 9.80
N ALA A 103 -1.14 -15.33 9.42
CA ALA A 103 -0.84 -16.08 8.20
C ALA A 103 -0.93 -15.21 6.94
N SER A 104 -1.88 -14.26 6.90
CA SER A 104 -2.01 -13.33 5.78
C SER A 104 -0.86 -12.33 5.67
N LEU A 105 -0.30 -11.89 6.81
CA LEU A 105 0.85 -10.99 6.87
C LEU A 105 2.17 -11.67 6.47
N ALA A 106 2.26 -12.99 6.68
CA ALA A 106 3.41 -13.80 6.28
C ALA A 106 3.42 -14.17 4.79
N ALA A 107 2.31 -13.94 4.07
CA ALA A 107 2.25 -14.20 2.64
C ALA A 107 3.18 -13.25 1.87
N PRO A 108 3.85 -13.72 0.80
CA PRO A 108 4.76 -12.87 0.04
C PRO A 108 4.01 -11.76 -0.69
N ASN A 109 4.66 -10.62 -0.81
CA ASN A 109 4.28 -9.58 -1.75
C ASN A 109 5.13 -9.71 -3.02
N PHE A 110 4.60 -9.20 -4.12
CA PHE A 110 5.26 -9.17 -5.41
C PHE A 110 5.17 -7.75 -5.96
N LEU A 111 6.28 -7.24 -6.45
CA LEU A 111 6.45 -5.87 -6.95
C LEU A 111 7.13 -5.90 -8.31
N ILE A 112 6.79 -4.97 -9.20
CA ILE A 112 7.53 -4.80 -10.46
C ILE A 112 8.39 -3.55 -10.31
N LYS A 113 9.70 -3.75 -10.11
CA LYS A 113 10.67 -2.65 -10.00
C LYS A 113 11.10 -2.21 -11.39
N ILE A 114 10.77 -0.97 -11.74
CA ILE A 114 11.09 -0.36 -13.04
C ILE A 114 11.88 0.91 -12.81
N ILE A 115 13.14 0.94 -13.25
CA ILE A 115 14.00 2.13 -13.24
C ILE A 115 14.51 2.35 -14.67
N PRO A 116 14.18 3.48 -15.32
CA PRO A 116 14.69 3.79 -16.65
C PRO A 116 16.17 4.16 -16.59
N HIS A 117 16.88 3.93 -17.68
CA HIS A 117 18.16 4.56 -17.96
C HIS A 117 17.93 6.00 -18.47
N VAL A 118 19.01 6.76 -18.65
CA VAL A 118 18.93 8.17 -19.06
C VAL A 118 18.42 8.36 -20.50
N ASP A 119 18.47 7.30 -21.31
CA ASP A 119 17.93 7.25 -22.67
C ASP A 119 16.46 6.81 -22.72
N GLY A 120 15.84 6.52 -21.56
CA GLY A 120 14.46 6.05 -21.42
C GLY A 120 14.28 4.53 -21.54
N ASN A 121 15.28 3.76 -21.96
CA ASN A 121 15.20 2.29 -21.97
C ASN A 121 15.24 1.73 -20.53
N PRO A 122 14.62 0.57 -20.23
CA PRO A 122 14.68 0.01 -18.88
C PRO A 122 16.11 -0.35 -18.47
N ARG A 123 16.61 0.24 -17.38
CA ARG A 123 17.86 -0.17 -16.71
C ARG A 123 17.62 -1.29 -15.71
N ILE A 124 16.48 -1.21 -15.01
CA ILE A 124 15.96 -2.25 -14.10
C ILE A 124 14.51 -2.48 -14.50
N CYS A 125 14.14 -3.74 -14.69
CA CYS A 125 12.76 -4.18 -14.93
C CYS A 125 12.64 -5.63 -14.44
N GLU A 126 12.28 -5.79 -13.18
CA GLU A 126 12.34 -7.09 -12.49
C GLU A 126 11.19 -7.28 -11.52
N LEU A 127 10.85 -8.55 -11.29
CA LEU A 127 9.90 -8.94 -10.25
C LEU A 127 10.67 -9.08 -8.92
N VAL A 128 10.28 -8.30 -7.93
CA VAL A 128 10.78 -8.36 -6.55
C VAL A 128 9.76 -9.10 -5.68
N ARG A 129 10.25 -9.84 -4.68
CA ARG A 129 9.46 -10.59 -3.70
C ARG A 129 9.79 -10.10 -2.30
#